data_AF-A0A9E0EDU2-F1
#
_entry.id   AF-A0A9E0EDU2-F1
#
_cell.length_a   1.000
_cell.length_b   1.000
_cell.length_c   1.000
_cell.angle_alpha   90.00
_cell.angle_beta   90.00
_cell.angle_gamma   90.00
#
_symmetry.space_group_name_H-M   'P 1'
#
loop_
_entity.id
_entity.type
_entity.pdbx_description
1 polymer ?
#
loop_
_entity_poly.entity_id
_entity_poly.type
_entity_poly.pdbx_seq_one_letter_code
_entity_poly.pdbx_strand_id
1 'polypeptide(L)'
;MEKRLFTSESVTEGHPDKICDQISDAVLDALYEQDPYSRVACETLTNTGFIMVMGEVTTKANIDIPSIVRKTVTDIGYDSSDKGFDGNTCAVMVALDKQSADIAMGVDKALEAKDGEI
;
A
#
# COMPACT_ATOMS: atom_id res chain seq x y z
N MET A 1 17.65 4.27 41.68
CA MET A 1 17.14 4.54 40.31
C MET A 1 15.73 5.08 40.45
N GLU A 2 15.43 6.26 39.91
CA GLU A 2 14.05 6.78 39.85
C GLU A 2 13.23 5.97 38.84
N LYS A 3 11.98 5.65 39.17
CA LYS A 3 11.04 5.02 38.24
C LYS A 3 10.54 6.08 37.24
N ARG A 4 10.52 5.74 35.95
CA ARG A 4 9.96 6.58 34.88
C ARG A 4 8.65 6.00 34.39
N LEU A 5 7.69 6.86 34.06
CA LEU A 5 6.48 6.49 33.35
C LEU A 5 6.72 6.58 31.84
N PHE A 6 6.31 5.55 31.11
CA PHE A 6 6.35 5.47 29.65
C PHE A 6 5.03 4.89 29.16
N THR A 7 4.46 5.49 28.12
CA THR A 7 3.19 5.07 27.53
C THR A 7 3.37 4.87 26.04
N SER A 8 2.74 3.82 25.52
CA SER A 8 2.64 3.50 24.10
C SER A 8 1.21 3.01 23.84
N GLU A 9 0.75 3.14 22.60
CA GLU A 9 -0.55 2.68 22.15
C GLU A 9 -0.43 1.84 20.88
N SER A 10 -1.51 1.16 20.53
CA SER A 10 -1.64 0.35 19.33
C SER A 10 -3.10 0.38 18.89
N VAL A 11 -3.34 0.04 17.63
CA VAL A 11 -4.66 -0.01 17.03
C VAL A 11 -4.83 -1.35 16.34
N THR A 12 -6.08 -1.77 16.13
CA THR A 12 -6.39 -3.04 15.46
C THR A 12 -6.22 -2.90 13.94
N GLU A 13 -6.23 -4.04 13.24
CA GLU A 13 -6.26 -4.12 11.78
C GLU A 13 -7.45 -3.37 11.14
N GLY A 14 -8.55 -3.20 11.88
CA GLY A 14 -9.73 -2.47 11.43
C GLY A 14 -9.65 -0.95 11.61
N HIS A 15 -8.57 -0.42 12.20
CA HIS A 15 -8.36 1.02 12.23
C HIS A 15 -8.15 1.54 10.80
N PRO A 16 -8.79 2.64 10.37
CA PRO A 16 -8.75 3.09 8.97
C PRO A 16 -7.32 3.28 8.44
N ASP A 17 -6.41 3.84 9.25
CA ASP A 17 -5.00 3.95 8.86
C ASP A 17 -4.35 2.57 8.63
N LYS A 18 -4.70 1.56 9.45
CA LYS A 18 -4.18 0.20 9.28
C LYS A 18 -4.86 -0.57 8.16
N ILE A 19 -6.09 -0.22 7.78
CA ILE A 19 -6.71 -0.72 6.54
C ILE A 19 -5.92 -0.20 5.34
N CYS A 20 -5.56 1.09 5.32
CA CYS A 20 -4.73 1.66 4.26
C CYS A 20 -3.37 0.96 4.16
N ASP A 21 -2.66 0.81 5.29
CA ASP A 21 -1.36 0.12 5.32
C ASP A 21 -1.48 -1.30 4.74
N GLN A 22 -2.47 -2.09 5.20
CA GLN A 22 -2.67 -3.46 4.74
C GLN A 22 -3.05 -3.56 3.26
N ILE A 23 -3.81 -2.61 2.73
CA ILE A 23 -4.14 -2.57 1.29
C ILE A 23 -2.89 -2.24 0.48
N SER A 24 -2.12 -1.25 0.89
CA SER A 24 -0.87 -0.88 0.23
C SER A 24 0.10 -2.06 0.18
N ASP A 25 0.28 -2.78 1.29
CA ASP A 25 1.12 -3.97 1.36
C ASP A 25 0.55 -5.15 0.56
N ALA A 26 -0.78 -5.35 0.54
CA ALA A 26 -1.38 -6.40 -0.28
C ALA A 26 -1.18 -6.16 -1.79
N VAL A 27 -1.18 -4.90 -2.23
CA VAL A 27 -0.82 -4.53 -3.60
C VAL A 27 0.66 -4.81 -3.87
N LEU A 28 1.56 -4.44 -2.94
CA LEU A 28 2.98 -4.76 -3.02
C LEU A 28 3.22 -6.27 -3.16
N ASP A 29 2.59 -7.08 -2.31
CA ASP A 29 2.73 -8.53 -2.30
C ASP A 29 2.30 -9.15 -3.64
N ALA A 30 1.14 -8.74 -4.16
CA ALA A 30 0.62 -9.23 -5.44
C ALA A 30 1.54 -8.87 -6.62
N LEU A 31 2.19 -7.70 -6.56
CA LEU A 31 3.17 -7.29 -7.56
C LEU A 31 4.45 -8.11 -7.45
N TYR A 32 4.95 -8.35 -6.23
CA TYR A 32 6.18 -9.10 -5.98
C TYR A 32 6.05 -10.59 -6.28
N GLU A 33 4.85 -11.16 -6.13
CA GLU A 33 4.56 -12.54 -6.49
C GLU A 33 4.79 -12.79 -8.00
N GLN A 34 4.51 -11.80 -8.85
CA GLN A 34 4.64 -11.92 -10.30
C GLN A 34 5.94 -11.30 -10.85
N ASP A 35 6.43 -10.22 -10.24
CA ASP A 35 7.65 -9.51 -10.63
C ASP A 35 8.44 -9.08 -9.38
N PRO A 36 9.45 -9.88 -8.95
CA PRO A 36 10.29 -9.59 -7.79
C PRO A 36 11.11 -8.30 -7.88
N TYR A 37 11.17 -7.67 -9.07
CA TYR A 37 11.87 -6.40 -9.30
C TYR A 37 10.91 -5.21 -9.40
N SER A 38 9.64 -5.41 -9.06
CA SER A 38 8.66 -4.32 -9.01
C SER A 38 9.14 -3.18 -8.11
N ARG A 39 8.97 -1.95 -8.57
CA ARG A 39 9.13 -0.75 -7.74
C ARG A 39 7.76 -0.22 -7.41
N VAL A 40 7.46 -0.17 -6.13
CA VAL A 40 6.11 0.06 -5.64
C VAL A 40 6.16 1.15 -4.59
N ALA A 41 5.55 2.29 -4.90
CA ALA A 41 5.18 3.33 -3.94
C ALA A 41 3.65 3.45 -4.01
N CYS A 42 2.98 2.53 -3.32
CA CYS A 42 1.52 2.41 -3.31
C CYS A 42 0.97 3.05 -2.05
N GLU A 43 0.24 4.15 -2.22
CA GLU A 43 -0.42 4.88 -1.15
C GLU A 43 -1.92 4.56 -1.17
N THR A 44 -2.49 4.36 0.01
CA THR A 44 -3.92 4.12 0.16
C THR A 44 -4.52 5.16 1.08
N LEU A 45 -5.67 5.71 0.69
CA LEU A 45 -6.50 6.52 1.57
C LEU A 45 -7.94 6.02 1.52
N THR A 46 -8.63 6.14 2.65
CA THR A 46 -9.99 5.64 2.81
C THR A 46 -10.85 6.62 3.60
N ASN A 47 -12.13 6.65 3.27
CA ASN A 47 -13.18 7.30 4.06
C ASN A 47 -14.51 6.62 3.72
N THR A 48 -15.61 7.13 4.26
CA THR A 48 -16.96 6.58 4.11
C THR A 48 -17.28 6.22 2.66
N GLY A 49 -17.45 4.92 2.42
CA GLY A 49 -17.90 4.39 1.14
C GLY A 49 -16.85 4.33 0.02
N PHE A 50 -15.58 4.68 0.26
CA PHE A 50 -14.56 4.60 -0.78
C PHE A 50 -13.15 4.30 -0.29
N ILE A 51 -12.37 3.69 -1.20
CA ILE A 51 -10.92 3.53 -1.10
C ILE A 51 -10.30 4.07 -2.39
N MET A 52 -9.20 4.81 -2.24
CA MET A 52 -8.34 5.21 -3.35
C MET A 52 -6.96 4.60 -3.16
N VAL A 53 -6.49 3.92 -4.20
CA VAL A 53 -5.12 3.43 -4.35
C VAL A 53 -4.42 4.34 -5.35
N MET A 54 -3.33 4.98 -4.93
CA MET A 54 -2.60 5.95 -5.74
C MET A 54 -1.08 5.84 -5.55
N GLY A 55 -0.31 6.50 -6.40
CA GLY A 55 1.15 6.54 -6.32
C GLY A 55 1.82 6.03 -7.57
N GLU A 56 3.01 5.45 -7.41
CA GLU A 56 3.92 5.14 -8.50
C GLU A 56 4.31 3.65 -8.48
N VAL A 57 3.99 2.94 -9.57
CA VAL A 57 4.32 1.52 -9.73
C VAL A 57 5.01 1.29 -11.08
N THR A 58 6.20 0.69 -11.02
CA THR A 58 6.91 0.18 -12.19
C THR A 58 7.09 -1.32 -12.04
N THR A 59 6.39 -2.09 -12.87
CA THR A 59 6.30 -3.55 -12.77
C THR A 59 5.97 -4.17 -14.13
N LYS A 60 6.26 -5.46 -14.30
CA LYS A 60 5.74 -6.32 -15.37
C LYS A 60 4.53 -7.15 -14.95
N ALA A 61 4.19 -7.13 -13.66
CA ALA A 61 3.03 -7.85 -13.12
C ALA A 61 1.72 -7.29 -13.69
N ASN A 62 0.72 -8.17 -13.79
CA ASN A 62 -0.63 -7.77 -14.12
C ASN A 62 -1.57 -8.22 -13.00
N ILE A 63 -2.04 -7.26 -12.19
CA ILE A 63 -2.84 -7.50 -11.00
C ILE A 63 -4.19 -6.80 -11.09
N ASP A 64 -5.20 -7.35 -10.42
CA ASP A 64 -6.52 -6.75 -10.27
C ASP A 64 -6.61 -6.05 -8.91
N ILE A 65 -6.26 -4.77 -8.89
CA ILE A 65 -6.24 -3.94 -7.67
C ILE A 65 -7.62 -3.87 -7.01
N PRO A 66 -8.73 -3.59 -7.72
CA PRO A 66 -10.06 -3.65 -7.11
C PRO A 66 -10.34 -4.97 -6.38
N SER A 67 -10.03 -6.12 -6.97
CA SER A 67 -10.24 -7.41 -6.32
C SER A 67 -9.38 -7.59 -5.06
N ILE A 68 -8.10 -7.17 -5.10
CA ILE A 68 -7.20 -7.19 -3.94
C ILE A 68 -7.75 -6.32 -2.81
N VAL A 69 -8.12 -5.07 -3.11
CA VAL A 69 -8.68 -4.12 -2.14
C VAL A 69 -9.90 -4.70 -1.45
N ARG A 70 -10.86 -5.22 -2.23
CA ARG A 70 -12.10 -5.78 -1.67
C ARG A 70 -11.81 -6.97 -0.77
N LYS A 71 -10.93 -7.89 -1.22
CA LYS A 71 -10.54 -9.05 -0.44
C LYS A 71 -9.88 -8.65 0.88
N THR A 72 -8.91 -7.74 0.86
CA THR A 72 -8.23 -7.26 2.06
C THR A 72 -9.23 -6.66 3.06
N VAL A 73 -10.18 -5.84 2.59
CA VAL A 73 -11.21 -5.23 3.44
C VAL A 73 -12.16 -6.27 4.04
N THR A 74 -12.59 -7.27 3.25
CA THR A 74 -13.46 -8.34 3.76
C THR A 74 -12.72 -9.27 4.72
N ASP A 75 -11.43 -9.52 4.51
CA ASP A 75 -10.60 -10.35 5.39
C ASP A 75 -10.38 -9.68 6.76
N ILE A 76 -10.23 -8.34 6.79
CA ILE A 76 -10.23 -7.53 8.03
C ILE A 76 -11.59 -7.60 8.76
N GLY A 77 -12.66 -7.93 8.03
CA GLY A 77 -14.00 -8.13 8.58
C GLY A 77 -15.02 -7.04 8.22
N TYR A 78 -14.72 -6.10 7.34
CA TYR A 78 -15.70 -5.15 6.79
C TYR A 78 -16.41 -5.76 5.57
N ASP A 79 -17.32 -6.69 5.83
CA ASP A 79 -18.03 -7.52 4.83
C ASP A 79 -19.54 -7.20 4.70
N SER A 80 -20.03 -6.19 5.43
CA SER A 80 -21.44 -5.82 5.48
C SER A 80 -21.58 -4.34 5.80
N SER A 81 -22.51 -3.67 5.11
CA SER A 81 -22.82 -2.25 5.31
C SER A 81 -23.26 -1.92 6.75
N ASP A 82 -23.77 -2.90 7.51
CA ASP A 82 -24.14 -2.73 8.93
C ASP A 82 -22.93 -2.39 9.83
N LYS A 83 -21.70 -2.66 9.35
CA LYS A 83 -20.44 -2.36 10.06
C LYS A 83 -19.95 -0.94 9.81
N GLY A 84 -20.69 -0.13 9.04
CA GLY A 84 -20.31 1.23 8.65
C GLY A 84 -19.32 1.32 7.49
N PHE A 85 -18.76 0.19 7.06
CA PHE A 85 -17.92 0.07 5.88
C PHE A 85 -18.02 -1.36 5.32
N ASP A 86 -17.91 -1.52 4.00
CA ASP A 86 -18.20 -2.79 3.33
C ASP A 86 -17.37 -2.94 2.05
N GLY A 87 -16.44 -3.89 2.06
CA GLY A 87 -15.57 -4.20 0.93
C GLY A 87 -16.33 -4.69 -0.31
N ASN A 88 -17.57 -5.17 -0.16
CA ASN A 88 -18.37 -5.61 -1.31
C ASN A 88 -19.03 -4.45 -2.06
N THR A 89 -19.25 -3.31 -1.39
CA THR A 89 -20.04 -2.19 -1.93
C THR A 89 -19.27 -0.89 -2.03
N CYS A 90 -18.13 -0.74 -1.35
CA CYS A 90 -17.33 0.47 -1.42
C CYS A 90 -16.84 0.76 -2.85
N ALA A 91 -16.71 2.03 -3.19
CA ALA A 91 -16.03 2.46 -4.39
C ALA A 91 -14.54 2.17 -4.27
N VAL A 92 -13.92 1.66 -5.34
CA VAL A 92 -12.46 1.51 -5.42
C VAL A 92 -11.97 2.33 -6.60
N MET A 93 -11.13 3.32 -6.31
CA MET A 93 -10.50 4.21 -7.29
C MET A 93 -9.02 3.86 -7.39
N VAL A 94 -8.51 3.80 -8.62
CA VAL A 94 -7.10 3.51 -8.89
C VAL A 94 -6.52 4.66 -9.69
N ALA A 95 -5.49 5.30 -9.14
CA ALA A 95 -4.76 6.42 -9.71
C ALA A 95 -3.24 6.16 -9.59
N LEU A 96 -2.78 5.11 -10.27
CA LEU A 96 -1.37 4.72 -10.32
C LEU A 96 -0.71 5.18 -11.62
N ASP A 97 0.47 5.75 -11.50
CA ASP A 97 1.35 6.10 -12.60
C ASP A 97 2.65 5.29 -12.55
N LYS A 98 3.46 5.37 -13.61
CA LYS A 98 4.82 4.81 -13.58
C LYS A 98 5.73 5.68 -12.73
N GLN A 99 6.72 5.06 -12.09
CA GLN A 99 7.76 5.82 -11.40
C GLN A 99 8.43 6.82 -12.35
N SER A 100 8.66 8.05 -11.85
CA SER A 100 9.37 9.08 -12.61
C SER A 100 10.75 8.60 -13.07
N ALA A 101 11.11 8.91 -14.32
CA ALA A 101 12.43 8.59 -14.86
C ALA A 101 13.57 9.27 -14.09
N ASP A 102 13.33 10.45 -13.50
CA ASP A 102 14.31 11.16 -12.69
C ASP A 102 14.61 10.41 -11.38
N ILE A 103 13.58 9.85 -10.76
CA ILE A 103 13.71 9.01 -9.57
C ILE A 103 14.43 7.71 -9.95
N ALA A 104 14.06 7.09 -11.06
CA ALA A 104 14.72 5.87 -11.54
C ALA A 104 16.22 6.11 -11.77
N MET A 105 16.61 7.19 -12.46
CA MET A 105 18.02 7.56 -12.63
C MET A 105 18.74 7.78 -11.30
N GLY A 106 18.06 8.35 -10.30
CA GLY A 106 18.59 8.57 -8.96
C GLY A 106 18.90 7.27 -8.22
N VAL A 107 18.04 6.25 -8.35
CA VAL A 107 18.03 5.05 -7.51
C VAL A 107 18.67 3.82 -8.19
N ASP A 108 18.66 3.74 -9.53
CA ASP A 108 19.14 2.57 -10.28
C ASP A 108 20.60 2.21 -10.00
N LYS A 109 21.42 3.23 -9.74
CA LYS A 109 22.83 3.08 -9.39
C LYS A 109 23.15 3.98 -8.21
N ALA A 110 23.87 3.43 -7.24
CA ALA A 110 24.47 4.18 -6.14
C ALA A 110 25.44 5.24 -6.68
N LEU A 111 25.69 6.29 -5.89
CA LEU A 111 26.52 7.42 -6.32
C LEU A 111 27.96 6.98 -6.61
N GLU A 112 28.50 6.13 -5.77
CA GLU A 112 29.84 5.54 -5.88
C GLU A 112 30.01 4.78 -7.20
N ALA A 113 28.97 4.05 -7.64
CA ALA A 113 28.97 3.34 -8.93
C ALA A 113 28.79 4.28 -10.13
N LYS A 114 28.23 5.48 -9.94
CA LYS A 114 28.12 6.52 -10.97
C LYS A 114 29.44 7.29 -11.12
N ASP A 115 30.15 7.50 -10.02
CA ASP A 115 31.44 8.19 -9.95
C ASP A 115 32.64 7.27 -10.25
N GLY A 116 32.40 5.96 -10.38
CA GLY A 116 33.40 4.97 -10.78
C GLY A 116 34.28 4.45 -9.62
N GLU A 117 33.79 4.56 -8.38
CA GLU A 117 34.47 4.10 -7.17
C GLU A 117 34.22 2.60 -6.88
N ILE A 118 33.35 1.94 -7.65
CA ILE A 118 33.00 0.51 -7.58
C ILE A 118 33.00 -0.12 -8.98
#